data_AF-A0A6B3FML5-F1
#
_entry.id   AF-A0A6B3FML5-F1
#
_cell.length_a   1.000
_cell.length_b   1.000
_cell.length_c   1.000
_cell.angle_alpha   90.00
_cell.angle_beta   90.00
_cell.angle_gamma   90.00
#
_symmetry.space_group_name_H-M   'P 1'
#
loop_
_entity.id
_entity.type
_entity.pdbx_description
1 polymer ?
#
loop_
_entity_poly.entity_id
_entity_poly.type
_entity_poly.pdbx_seq_one_letter_code
_entity_poly.pdbx_strand_id
1 'polypeptide(L)'
;PEKSNHAAFLQECTTLLRGAGYTVFEGGDLPDPAVHAAVADLYTHCTAPLRRLVDRYASELCLAATAGKEPPEWVRETLPALPKEMAEGTRRAGTVERACVDLVEAALLEGREGE
;
A
#
# COMPACT_ATOMS: atom_id res chain seq x y z
N PRO A 1 15.03 -15.29 18.37
CA PRO A 1 15.86 -16.46 18.00
C PRO A 1 17.10 -16.55 18.91
N GLU A 2 17.38 -17.72 19.49
CA GLU A 2 18.52 -17.90 20.41
C GLU A 2 19.87 -18.01 19.69
N LYS A 3 19.85 -18.25 18.36
CA LYS A 3 21.06 -18.30 17.52
C LYS A 3 21.17 -17.02 16.68
N SER A 4 22.33 -16.38 16.72
CA SER A 4 22.61 -15.09 16.04
C SER A 4 22.38 -15.15 14.51
N ASN A 5 22.78 -16.25 13.85
CA ASN A 5 22.54 -16.45 12.42
C ASN A 5 21.05 -16.53 12.04
N HIS A 6 20.20 -17.07 12.93
CA HIS A 6 18.75 -17.08 12.70
C HIS A 6 18.15 -15.68 12.90
N ALA A 7 18.70 -14.87 13.81
CA ALA A 7 18.29 -13.49 13.98
C ALA A 7 18.67 -12.63 12.76
N ALA A 8 19.90 -12.78 12.25
CA ALA A 8 20.33 -12.15 11.01
C ALA A 8 19.44 -12.55 9.82
N PHE A 9 19.12 -13.83 9.67
CA PHE A 9 18.23 -14.30 8.61
C PHE A 9 16.82 -13.68 8.69
N LEU A 10 16.19 -13.64 9.87
CA LEU A 10 14.87 -13.03 10.03
C LEU A 10 14.89 -11.52 9.75
N GLN A 11 15.96 -10.83 10.14
CA GLN A 11 16.13 -9.41 9.85
C GLN A 11 16.23 -9.17 8.33
N GLU A 12 17.07 -9.94 7.64
CA GLU A 12 17.19 -9.85 6.18
C GLU A 12 15.88 -10.23 5.48
N CYS A 13 15.10 -11.18 5.99
CA CYS A 13 13.81 -11.53 5.41
C CYS A 13 12.82 -10.34 5.35
N THR A 14 12.94 -9.35 6.24
CA THR A 14 12.07 -8.16 6.21
C THR A 14 12.34 -7.23 5.02
N THR A 15 13.52 -7.33 4.40
CA THR A 15 13.94 -6.49 3.27
C THR A 15 13.71 -7.14 1.90
N LEU A 16 13.39 -8.45 1.88
CA LEU A 16 13.24 -9.23 0.64
C LEU A 16 11.99 -8.86 -0.17
N LEU A 17 10.97 -8.24 0.45
CA LEU A 17 9.74 -7.84 -0.23
C LEU A 17 9.95 -6.52 -0.98
N ARG A 18 9.68 -6.51 -2.29
CA ARG A 18 9.90 -5.35 -3.18
C ARG A 18 8.79 -4.28 -3.12
N GLY A 19 7.98 -4.31 -2.07
CA GLY A 19 6.75 -3.52 -1.98
C GLY A 19 5.62 -4.07 -2.85
N ALA A 20 4.41 -3.58 -2.59
CA ALA A 20 3.22 -3.87 -3.38
C ALA A 20 2.72 -2.59 -4.06
N GLY A 21 2.11 -2.74 -5.24
CA GLY A 21 1.52 -1.66 -6.01
C GLY A 21 0.06 -1.92 -6.34
N TYR A 22 -0.60 -0.93 -6.89
CA TYR A 22 -1.94 -1.07 -7.47
C TYR A 22 -1.82 -1.21 -8.97
N THR A 23 -2.61 -2.12 -9.54
CA THR A 23 -2.72 -2.31 -10.98
C THR A 23 -4.19 -2.22 -11.34
N VAL A 24 -4.49 -1.42 -12.37
CA VAL A 24 -5.83 -1.31 -12.94
C VAL A 24 -5.97 -2.35 -14.05
N PHE A 25 -7.16 -2.92 -14.16
CA PHE A 25 -7.54 -3.79 -15.24
C PHE A 25 -9.02 -3.55 -15.59
N GLU A 26 -9.39 -3.81 -16.83
CA GLU A 26 -10.74 -3.62 -17.36
C GLU A 26 -11.10 -4.79 -18.30
N GLY A 27 -12.38 -4.94 -18.63
CA GLY A 27 -12.82 -5.94 -19.62
C GLY A 27 -12.64 -7.42 -19.21
N GLY A 28 -12.20 -7.69 -17.97
CA GLY A 28 -11.85 -9.04 -17.52
C GLY A 28 -10.40 -9.45 -17.79
N ASP A 29 -9.60 -8.56 -18.38
CA ASP A 29 -8.20 -8.81 -18.70
C ASP A 29 -7.32 -8.62 -17.47
N LEU A 30 -7.22 -9.67 -16.65
CA LEU A 30 -6.40 -9.65 -15.43
C LEU A 30 -4.90 -9.50 -15.75
N PRO A 31 -4.14 -8.77 -14.90
CA PRO A 31 -2.69 -8.71 -15.02
C PRO A 31 -2.06 -10.09 -14.77
N ASP A 32 -0.90 -10.35 -15.35
CA ASP A 32 -0.11 -11.57 -15.09
C ASP A 32 1.25 -11.22 -14.46
N PRO A 33 1.51 -11.61 -13.19
CA PRO A 33 0.61 -12.35 -12.29
C PRO A 33 -0.49 -11.47 -11.69
N ALA A 34 -1.68 -12.05 -11.49
CA ALA A 34 -2.81 -11.37 -10.85
C ALA A 34 -2.76 -11.40 -9.31
N VAL A 35 -1.91 -12.26 -8.76
CA VAL A 35 -1.88 -12.58 -7.32
C VAL A 35 -0.98 -11.64 -6.54
N HIS A 36 -1.42 -11.26 -5.35
CA HIS A 36 -0.56 -10.59 -4.39
C HIS A 36 0.34 -11.62 -3.70
N ALA A 37 1.63 -11.64 -4.02
CA ALA A 37 2.57 -12.69 -3.60
C ALA A 37 2.55 -13.01 -2.09
N ALA A 38 2.45 -11.98 -1.23
CA ALA A 38 2.43 -12.19 0.23
C ALA A 38 1.08 -12.68 0.78
N VAL A 39 -0.03 -12.46 0.07
CA VAL A 39 -1.38 -12.90 0.46
C VAL A 39 -1.71 -14.26 -0.17
N ALA A 40 -1.05 -14.59 -1.29
CA ALA A 40 -1.28 -15.78 -2.10
C ALA A 40 -2.70 -15.85 -2.70
N ASP A 41 -3.31 -14.70 -2.98
CA ASP A 41 -4.63 -14.59 -3.61
C ASP A 41 -4.77 -13.25 -4.37
N LEU A 42 -5.87 -13.08 -5.11
CA LEU A 42 -6.32 -11.80 -5.62
C LEU A 42 -6.63 -10.86 -4.45
N TYR A 43 -6.19 -9.61 -4.55
CA TYR A 43 -6.29 -8.68 -3.43
C TYR A 43 -6.49 -7.25 -3.88
N THR A 44 -7.37 -6.54 -3.17
CA THR A 44 -7.51 -5.09 -3.25
C THR A 44 -7.93 -4.53 -1.89
N HIS A 45 -7.66 -3.26 -1.66
CA HIS A 45 -8.11 -2.57 -0.46
C HIS A 45 -9.53 -2.01 -0.63
N CYS A 46 -10.41 -2.27 0.34
CA CYS A 46 -11.81 -1.83 0.30
C CYS A 46 -12.42 -1.46 1.67
N THR A 47 -11.63 -1.42 2.74
CA THR A 47 -12.11 -1.35 4.13
C THR A 47 -11.80 -0.03 4.85
N ALA A 48 -11.08 0.90 4.23
CA ALA A 48 -10.62 2.14 4.84
C ALA A 48 -10.81 3.40 3.95
N PRO A 49 -12.01 3.67 3.39
CA PRO A 49 -12.25 4.75 2.42
C PRO A 49 -11.99 6.16 2.97
N LEU A 50 -12.04 6.36 4.28
CA LEU A 50 -11.77 7.68 4.87
C LEU A 50 -10.30 8.09 4.69
N ARG A 51 -9.37 7.15 4.87
CA ARG A 51 -7.91 7.43 4.91
C ARG A 51 -7.14 6.90 3.70
N ARG A 52 -7.80 6.21 2.77
CA ARG A 52 -7.15 5.64 1.60
C ARG A 52 -8.02 5.82 0.36
N LEU A 53 -7.43 6.37 -0.71
CA LEU A 53 -8.14 6.75 -1.93
C LEU A 53 -8.67 5.54 -2.70
N VAL A 54 -7.86 4.50 -2.90
CA VAL A 54 -8.27 3.26 -3.61
C VAL A 54 -9.52 2.60 -3.02
N ASP A 55 -9.70 2.65 -1.70
CA ASP A 55 -10.87 2.08 -1.03
C ASP A 55 -12.17 2.79 -1.43
N ARG A 56 -12.11 4.08 -1.83
CA ARG A 56 -13.27 4.81 -2.38
C ARG A 56 -13.65 4.30 -3.76
N TYR A 57 -12.66 4.07 -4.64
CA TYR A 57 -12.88 3.46 -5.95
C TYR A 57 -13.44 2.04 -5.81
N ALA A 58 -12.83 1.23 -4.94
CA ALA A 58 -13.32 -0.12 -4.68
C ALA A 58 -14.77 -0.12 -4.16
N SER A 59 -15.12 0.82 -3.28
CA SER A 59 -16.50 0.95 -2.77
C SER A 59 -17.49 1.23 -3.90
N GLU A 60 -17.23 2.22 -4.77
CA GLU A 60 -18.12 2.53 -5.90
C GLU A 60 -18.22 1.37 -6.90
N LEU A 61 -17.11 0.71 -7.21
CA LEU A 61 -17.09 -0.45 -8.10
C LEU A 61 -17.93 -1.60 -7.51
N CYS A 62 -17.79 -1.89 -6.22
CA CYS A 62 -18.60 -2.90 -5.54
C CYS A 62 -20.09 -2.53 -5.51
N LEU A 63 -20.42 -1.26 -5.25
CA LEU A 63 -21.82 -0.78 -5.26
C LEU A 63 -22.44 -0.88 -6.65
N ALA A 64 -21.73 -0.46 -7.69
CA ALA A 64 -22.18 -0.59 -9.08
C ALA A 64 -22.39 -2.05 -9.49
N ALA A 65 -21.42 -2.91 -9.19
CA ALA A 65 -21.48 -4.34 -9.52
C ALA A 65 -22.65 -5.04 -8.81
N THR A 66 -22.85 -4.79 -7.51
CA THR A 66 -23.96 -5.39 -6.75
C THR A 66 -25.33 -4.86 -7.18
N ALA A 67 -25.39 -3.64 -7.72
CA ALA A 67 -26.61 -3.06 -8.27
C ALA A 67 -26.86 -3.42 -9.75
N GLY A 68 -25.94 -4.11 -10.42
CA GLY A 68 -26.01 -4.39 -11.86
C GLY A 68 -25.97 -3.13 -12.72
N LYS A 69 -25.22 -2.11 -12.30
CA LYS A 69 -25.10 -0.81 -12.98
C LYS A 69 -23.66 -0.58 -13.42
N GLU A 70 -23.50 0.31 -14.39
CA GLU A 70 -22.18 0.86 -14.72
C GLU A 70 -21.62 1.68 -13.54
N PRO A 71 -20.31 1.60 -13.28
CA PRO A 71 -19.66 2.48 -12.30
C PRO A 71 -19.86 3.96 -12.66
N PRO A 72 -19.87 4.85 -11.66
CA PRO A 72 -19.95 6.30 -11.90
C PRO A 72 -18.87 6.78 -12.87
N GLU A 73 -19.19 7.79 -13.69
CA GLU A 73 -18.28 8.36 -14.69
C GLU A 73 -16.93 8.75 -14.09
N TRP A 74 -16.95 9.45 -12.95
CA TRP A 74 -15.74 9.86 -12.26
C TRP A 74 -14.81 8.68 -11.92
N VAL A 75 -15.37 7.51 -11.57
CA VAL A 75 -14.57 6.31 -11.27
C VAL A 75 -13.90 5.84 -12.55
N ARG A 76 -14.66 5.65 -13.63
CA ARG A 76 -14.14 5.07 -14.88
C ARG A 76 -13.09 5.96 -15.53
N GLU A 77 -13.33 7.28 -15.55
CA GLU A 77 -12.44 8.21 -16.23
C GLU A 77 -11.10 8.41 -15.52
N THR A 78 -11.09 8.34 -14.18
CA THR A 78 -9.87 8.61 -13.40
C THR A 78 -9.17 7.34 -12.92
N LEU A 79 -9.81 6.17 -13.00
CA LEU A 79 -9.24 4.89 -12.58
C LEU A 79 -7.84 4.65 -13.15
N PRO A 80 -7.54 4.90 -14.45
CA PRO A 80 -6.19 4.67 -14.99
C PRO A 80 -5.08 5.48 -14.31
N ALA A 81 -5.39 6.64 -13.72
CA ALA A 81 -4.41 7.48 -13.02
C ALA A 81 -4.15 7.02 -11.57
N LEU A 82 -5.08 6.26 -10.98
CA LEU A 82 -5.08 5.88 -9.57
C LEU A 82 -3.78 5.19 -9.10
N PRO A 83 -3.17 4.23 -9.83
CA PRO A 83 -1.91 3.63 -9.41
C PRO A 83 -0.80 4.64 -9.15
N LYS A 84 -0.66 5.63 -10.03
CA LYS A 84 0.37 6.68 -9.91
C LYS A 84 0.09 7.57 -8.70
N GLU A 85 -1.15 8.02 -8.54
CA GLU A 85 -1.55 8.86 -7.40
C GLU A 85 -1.33 8.15 -6.06
N MET A 86 -1.65 6.86 -5.99
CA MET A 86 -1.42 6.03 -4.80
C MET A 86 0.07 5.87 -4.50
N ALA A 87 0.90 5.64 -5.53
CA ALA A 87 2.35 5.52 -5.37
C ALA A 87 2.97 6.84 -4.87
N GLU A 88 2.57 7.97 -5.45
CA GLU A 88 3.03 9.30 -5.05
C GLU A 88 2.59 9.66 -3.62
N GLY A 89 1.32 9.37 -3.28
CA GLY A 89 0.79 9.55 -1.93
C GLY A 89 1.55 8.73 -0.90
N THR A 90 1.78 7.45 -1.19
CA THR A 90 2.54 6.53 -0.32
C THR A 90 3.96 7.01 -0.11
N ARG A 91 4.65 7.42 -1.19
CA ARG A 91 6.02 7.93 -1.11
C ARG A 91 6.11 9.17 -0.23
N ARG A 92 5.18 10.14 -0.41
CA ARG A 92 5.14 11.37 0.38
C ARG A 92 4.83 11.07 1.85
N ALA A 93 3.84 10.23 2.12
CA ALA A 93 3.48 9.82 3.48
C ALA A 93 4.67 9.18 4.20
N GLY A 94 5.36 8.23 3.55
CA GLY A 94 6.53 7.57 4.13
C GLY A 94 7.71 8.51 4.37
N THR A 95 7.92 9.53 3.53
CA THR A 95 8.94 10.56 3.79
C THR A 95 8.59 11.38 5.03
N VAL A 96 7.34 11.79 5.17
CA VAL A 96 6.89 12.57 6.34
C VAL A 96 6.98 11.73 7.61
N GLU A 97 6.53 10.47 7.57
CA GLU A 97 6.56 9.56 8.71
C GLU A 97 7.99 9.34 9.22
N ARG A 98 8.95 9.08 8.33
CA ARG A 98 10.37 8.97 8.71
C ARG A 98 10.89 10.26 9.33
N ALA A 99 10.63 11.42 8.70
CA ALA A 99 11.08 12.69 9.24
C ALA A 99 10.49 12.99 10.64
N CYS A 100 9.25 12.57 10.91
CA CYS A 100 8.66 12.67 12.24
C CYS A 100 9.37 11.78 13.27
N VAL A 101 9.70 10.53 12.89
CA VAL A 101 10.45 9.60 13.75
C VAL A 101 11.85 10.16 14.03
N ASP A 102 12.59 10.54 12.99
CA ASP A 102 13.94 11.09 13.10
C ASP A 102 13.97 12.31 14.04
N LEU A 103 12.98 13.20 13.94
CA LEU A 103 12.88 14.38 14.79
C LEU A 103 12.65 14.01 16.26
N VAL A 104 11.76 13.04 16.53
CA VAL A 104 11.47 12.58 17.90
C VAL A 104 12.68 11.85 18.48
N GLU A 105 13.35 11.00 17.70
CA GLU A 105 14.57 10.32 18.11
C GLU A 105 15.69 11.31 18.46
N ALA A 106 15.90 12.33 17.61
CA ALA A 106 16.88 13.38 17.87
C ALA A 106 16.57 14.15 19.16
N ALA A 107 15.30 14.49 19.41
CA ALA A 107 14.88 15.17 20.63
C ALA A 107 15.03 14.29 21.89
N LEU A 108 14.82 12.98 21.77
CA LEU A 108 14.98 12.04 22.89
C LEU A 108 16.44 11.74 23.24
N LEU A 109 17.35 11.82 22.25
CA LEU A 109 18.78 11.57 22.42
C LEU A 109 19.59 12.81 22.82
N GLU A 110 18.98 13.99 22.85
CA GLU A 110 19.64 15.23 23.27
C GLU A 110 20.28 15.07 24.65
N GLY A 111 21.61 15.22 24.72
CA GLY A 111 22.39 15.08 25.95
C GLY A 111 22.69 13.64 26.38
N ARG A 112 22.36 12.64 25.55
CA ARG A 112 22.63 11.21 25.74
C ARG A 112 23.31 10.59 24.52
N GLU A 113 24.06 11.40 23.78
CA GLU A 113 24.72 10.97 22.55
C GLU A 113 25.78 9.90 22.86
N GLY A 114 25.56 8.68 22.36
CA GLY A 114 26.50 7.56 22.51
C GLY A 114 26.20 6.57 23.64
N GLU A 115 25.08 6.75 24.37
CA GLU A 115 24.49 5.69 25.22
C GLU A 115 23.78 4.60 24.42
#